data_AF-S8DKT4-F1
#
_entry.id   AF-S8DKT4-F1
#
_cell.length_a   1.000
_cell.length_b   1.000
_cell.length_c   1.000
_cell.angle_alpha   90.00
_cell.angle_beta   90.00
_cell.angle_gamma   90.00
#
_symmetry.space_group_name_H-M   'P 1'
#
loop_
_entity.id
_entity.type
_entity.pdbx_description
1 polymer ?
#
loop_
_entity_poly.entity_id
_entity_poly.type
_entity_poly.pdbx_seq_one_letter_code
_entity_poly.pdbx_strand_id
1 'polypeptide(L)'
;MNDTTIIVLQPDDTSLAAPIALQVTIKAAGLAPTDDLADFFHAQREVSDLVSRIITAHLQHPLPSPMRLDGEGYILTAKHTPWTFGREQLSFFWGEEDILPCRDKWAFFFASSKLEE
;
A
#
# COMPACT_ATOMS: atom_id res chain seq x y z
N MET A 1 6.94 -4.98 12.40
CA MET A 1 5.73 -4.19 12.10
C MET A 1 4.86 -4.93 11.10
N ASN A 2 3.56 -5.06 11.35
CA ASN A 2 2.58 -5.66 10.42
C ASN A 2 1.29 -4.86 10.54
N ASP A 3 1.27 -3.71 9.88
CA ASP A 3 0.16 -2.77 9.94
C ASP A 3 -0.71 -2.93 8.69
N THR A 4 -2.01 -3.13 8.88
CA THR A 4 -2.98 -3.27 7.79
C THR A 4 -4.02 -2.18 7.92
N THR A 5 -4.08 -1.33 6.91
CA THR A 5 -5.00 -0.19 6.84
C THR A 5 -5.85 -0.29 5.58
N ILE A 6 -7.11 0.13 5.69
CA ILE A 6 -7.95 0.38 4.53
C ILE A 6 -7.78 1.85 4.14
N ILE A 7 -7.33 2.09 2.92
CA ILE A 7 -7.21 3.43 2.35
C ILE A 7 -8.42 3.65 1.44
N VAL A 8 -9.06 4.82 1.58
CA VAL A 8 -10.09 5.29 0.66
C VAL A 8 -9.45 6.31 -0.25
N LEU A 9 -9.43 6.05 -1.54
CA LEU A 9 -8.97 7.01 -2.54
C LEU A 9 -10.20 7.69 -3.15
N GLN A 10 -10.19 9.02 -3.13
CA GLN A 10 -11.27 9.81 -3.70
C GLN A 10 -11.13 9.89 -5.23
N PRO A 11 -12.25 10.16 -5.96
CA PRO A 11 -12.23 10.37 -7.40
C PRO A 11 -11.16 11.39 -7.84
N ASP A 12 -11.04 12.47 -7.07
CA ASP A 12 -10.10 13.57 -7.30
C ASP A 12 -8.63 13.11 -7.28
N ASP A 13 -8.31 12.08 -6.51
CA ASP A 13 -6.95 11.54 -6.37
C ASP A 13 -6.60 10.51 -7.46
N THR A 14 -7.60 9.85 -8.03
CA THR A 14 -7.42 8.65 -8.86
C THR A 14 -7.89 8.80 -10.29
N SER A 15 -8.57 9.90 -10.63
CA SER A 15 -9.28 10.08 -11.91
C SER A 15 -10.33 8.99 -12.17
N LEU A 16 -10.76 8.27 -11.13
CA LEU A 16 -11.82 7.27 -11.20
C LEU A 16 -13.19 7.92 -11.09
N ALA A 17 -14.22 7.24 -11.59
CA ALA A 17 -15.59 7.73 -11.54
C ALA A 17 -16.24 7.63 -10.14
N ALA A 18 -15.65 6.88 -9.22
CA ALA A 18 -16.17 6.63 -7.88
C ALA A 18 -15.02 6.43 -6.90
N PRO A 19 -15.22 6.74 -5.60
CA PRO A 19 -14.22 6.45 -4.58
C PRO A 19 -13.99 4.94 -4.48
N ILE A 20 -12.77 4.56 -4.14
CA ILE A 20 -12.39 3.15 -3.98
C ILE A 20 -11.75 2.88 -2.62
N ALA A 21 -12.13 1.77 -2.01
CA ALA A 21 -11.54 1.26 -0.78
C ALA A 21 -10.51 0.19 -1.15
N LEU A 22 -9.32 0.27 -0.58
CA LEU A 22 -8.26 -0.69 -0.85
C LEU A 22 -7.56 -1.11 0.43
N GLN A 23 -7.18 -2.37 0.50
CA GLN A 23 -6.41 -2.88 1.63
C GLN A 23 -4.91 -2.76 1.33
N VAL A 24 -4.20 -2.09 2.22
CA VAL A 24 -2.74 -1.98 2.23
C VAL A 24 -2.21 -2.58 3.52
N THR A 25 -1.24 -3.48 3.38
CA THR A 25 -0.48 -4.01 4.49
C THR A 25 0.98 -3.60 4.35
N ILE A 26 1.56 -2.97 5.36
CA ILE A 26 2.99 -2.68 5.44
C ILE A 26 3.64 -3.62 6.45
N LYS A 27 4.66 -4.33 6.00
CA LYS A 27 5.41 -5.33 6.76
C LYS A 27 6.88 -4.94 6.83
N ALA A 28 7.52 -5.19 7.97
CA ALA A 28 8.98 -5.24 8.01
C ALA A 28 9.46 -6.53 7.33
N ALA A 29 10.51 -6.44 6.51
CA ALA A 29 11.09 -7.58 5.81
C ALA A 29 12.12 -8.35 6.65
N GLY A 30 12.68 -7.73 7.70
CA GLY A 30 13.76 -8.28 8.54
C GLY A 30 13.32 -9.01 9.82
N LEU A 31 14.28 -9.74 10.42
CA LEU A 31 14.16 -10.46 11.69
C LEU A 31 14.33 -9.57 12.94
N ALA A 32 14.84 -8.34 12.78
CA ALA A 32 15.12 -7.40 13.87
C ALA A 32 14.16 -6.18 13.79
N PRO A 33 12.93 -6.29 14.30
CA PRO A 33 11.87 -5.30 14.09
C PRO A 33 12.08 -3.95 14.79
N THR A 34 13.11 -3.79 15.64
CA THR A 34 13.36 -2.55 16.40
C THR A 34 14.11 -1.48 15.61
N ASP A 35 15.13 -1.85 14.81
CA ASP A 35 15.90 -0.87 14.03
C ASP A 35 15.12 -0.43 12.79
N ASP A 36 14.40 -1.36 12.16
CA ASP A 36 13.47 -1.08 11.06
C ASP A 36 12.34 -0.11 11.47
N LEU A 37 12.00 -0.03 12.77
CA LEU A 37 10.91 0.82 13.25
C LEU A 37 11.28 2.31 13.20
N ALA A 38 12.51 2.65 13.64
CA ALA A 38 12.98 4.03 13.64
C ALA A 38 13.20 4.54 12.22
N ASP A 39 13.85 3.73 11.38
CA ASP A 39 14.02 4.03 9.96
C ASP A 39 12.66 4.13 9.24
N PHE A 40 11.68 3.27 9.57
CA PHE A 40 10.31 3.40 9.05
C PHE A 40 9.62 4.68 9.49
N PHE A 41 9.71 5.09 10.76
CA PHE A 41 9.10 6.35 11.19
C PHE A 41 9.71 7.57 10.51
N HIS A 42 11.02 7.55 10.23
CA HIS A 42 11.67 8.58 9.43
C HIS A 42 11.18 8.59 7.99
N ALA A 43 11.01 7.41 7.38
CA ALA A 43 10.53 7.26 6.01
C ALA A 43 8.99 7.22 5.87
N GLN A 44 8.22 7.29 6.97
CA GLN A 44 6.79 6.95 6.97
C GLN A 44 6.01 7.81 5.99
N ARG A 45 6.27 9.12 5.98
CA ARG A 45 5.61 10.07 5.08
C ARG A 45 5.93 9.75 3.62
N GLU A 46 7.20 9.51 3.31
CA GLU A 46 7.64 9.16 1.96
C GLU A 46 7.05 7.83 1.50
N VAL A 47 7.07 6.81 2.35
CA VAL A 47 6.49 5.50 2.07
C VAL A 47 4.98 5.61 1.85
N SER A 48 4.26 6.39 2.66
CA SER A 48 2.83 6.64 2.46
C SER A 48 2.55 7.33 1.12
N ASP A 49 3.30 8.37 0.77
CA ASP A 49 3.17 9.06 -0.52
C ASP A 49 3.49 8.12 -1.70
N LEU A 50 4.52 7.29 -1.56
CA LEU A 50 4.95 6.32 -2.57
C LEU A 50 3.90 5.22 -2.77
N VAL A 51 3.33 4.69 -1.68
CA VAL A 51 2.24 3.71 -1.71
C VAL A 51 1.05 4.27 -2.49
N SER A 52 0.59 5.49 -2.16
CA SER A 52 -0.53 6.14 -2.85
C SER A 52 -0.25 6.32 -4.35
N ARG A 53 0.97 6.71 -4.73
CA ARG A 53 1.38 6.87 -6.14
C ARG A 53 1.38 5.54 -6.90
N ILE A 54 1.93 4.48 -6.31
CA ILE A 54 1.98 3.14 -6.93
C ILE A 54 0.58 2.62 -7.19
N ILE A 55 -0.31 2.75 -6.21
CA ILE A 55 -1.67 2.28 -6.32
C ILE A 55 -2.42 3.09 -7.38
N THR A 56 -2.30 4.41 -7.37
CA THR A 56 -2.90 5.28 -8.39
C THR A 56 -2.42 4.94 -9.78
N ALA A 57 -1.10 4.74 -9.96
CA ALA A 57 -0.53 4.31 -11.23
C ALA A 57 -1.05 2.93 -11.67
N HIS A 58 -1.18 1.97 -10.75
CA HIS A 58 -1.71 0.62 -11.03
C HIS A 58 -3.17 0.65 -11.49
N LEU A 59 -3.98 1.54 -10.93
CA LEU A 59 -5.40 1.71 -11.31
C LEU A 59 -5.55 2.23 -12.74
N GLN A 60 -4.61 3.06 -13.20
CA GLN A 60 -4.59 3.56 -14.58
C GLN A 60 -3.97 2.55 -15.53
N HIS A 61 -2.85 1.94 -15.14
CA HIS A 61 -2.09 0.97 -15.92
C HIS A 61 -1.59 -0.16 -15.01
N PRO A 62 -2.03 -1.41 -15.21
CA PRO A 62 -1.63 -2.53 -14.36
C PRO A 62 -0.11 -2.68 -14.24
N LEU A 63 0.41 -2.44 -13.04
CA LEU A 63 1.82 -2.60 -12.71
C LEU A 63 2.19 -4.07 -12.45
N PRO A 64 3.45 -4.48 -12.70
CA PRO A 64 3.92 -5.82 -12.37
C PRO A 64 3.93 -6.10 -10.86
N SER A 65 4.03 -7.37 -10.48
CA SER A 65 4.15 -7.82 -9.09
C SER A 65 5.05 -9.06 -9.06
N PRO A 66 6.11 -9.11 -8.21
CA PRO A 66 6.56 -8.07 -7.28
C PRO A 66 7.28 -6.89 -7.98
N MET A 67 7.32 -5.74 -7.31
CA MET A 67 8.18 -4.60 -7.66
C MET A 67 9.14 -4.28 -6.53
N ARG A 68 10.39 -3.95 -6.85
CA ARG A 68 11.37 -3.42 -5.90
C ARG A 68 11.56 -1.94 -6.17
N LEU A 69 11.58 -1.15 -5.10
CA LEU A 69 11.79 0.29 -5.11
C LEU A 69 12.89 0.59 -4.10
N ASP A 70 13.95 1.21 -4.57
CA ASP A 70 15.07 1.62 -3.72
C ASP A 70 14.83 3.09 -3.31
N GLY A 71 14.65 3.31 -2.00
CA GLY A 71 14.51 4.62 -1.39
C GLY A 71 15.81 5.06 -0.72
N GLU A 72 15.82 6.26 -0.14
CA GLU A 72 16.99 6.75 0.58
C GLU A 72 17.14 6.01 1.93
N GLY A 73 18.05 5.04 1.98
CA GLY A 73 18.32 4.26 3.20
C GLY A 73 17.36 3.09 3.44
N TYR A 74 16.48 2.76 2.48
CA TYR A 74 15.56 1.64 2.59
C TYR A 74 15.22 1.00 1.24
N ILE A 75 14.71 -0.23 1.28
CA ILE A 75 14.17 -0.96 0.14
C ILE A 75 12.71 -1.27 0.42
N LEU A 76 11.84 -0.93 -0.52
CA LEU A 76 10.42 -1.26 -0.47
C LEU A 76 10.08 -2.27 -1.57
N THR A 77 9.66 -3.46 -1.18
CA THR A 77 9.11 -4.44 -2.12
C THR A 77 7.59 -4.37 -2.11
N ALA A 78 6.98 -4.02 -3.22
CA ALA A 78 5.54 -3.98 -3.39
C ALA A 78 5.04 -5.28 -4.05
N LYS A 79 4.01 -5.88 -3.46
CA LYS A 79 3.30 -7.03 -4.03
C LYS A 79 1.80 -6.74 -4.03
N HIS A 80 1.16 -6.98 -5.14
CA HIS A 80 -0.31 -6.98 -5.22
C HIS A 80 -0.85 -8.36 -5.54
N THR A 81 -2.07 -8.61 -5.07
CA THR A 81 -2.83 -9.84 -5.31
C THR A 81 -4.32 -9.50 -5.36
N PRO A 82 -5.15 -10.29 -6.08
CA PRO A 82 -6.59 -10.10 -6.11
C PRO A 82 -7.21 -10.10 -4.71
N TRP A 83 -8.05 -9.10 -4.44
CA TRP A 83 -8.84 -9.01 -3.23
C TRP A 83 -10.18 -9.73 -3.44
N THR A 84 -10.16 -11.05 -3.25
CA THR A 84 -11.34 -11.91 -3.48
C THR A 84 -12.33 -11.89 -2.32
N PHE A 85 -11.85 -11.71 -1.09
CA PHE A 85 -12.69 -11.69 0.10
C PHE A 85 -13.37 -10.33 0.27
N GLY A 86 -14.70 -10.30 0.26
CA GLY A 86 -15.49 -9.10 0.52
C GLY A 86 -15.90 -8.27 -0.69
N ARG A 87 -15.42 -8.59 -1.90
CA ARG A 87 -15.72 -7.81 -3.11
C ARG A 87 -17.21 -7.79 -3.49
N GLU A 88 -17.91 -8.90 -3.29
CA GLU A 88 -19.35 -9.03 -3.57
C GLU A 88 -20.20 -9.09 -2.29
N GLN A 89 -19.55 -9.22 -1.14
CA GLN A 89 -20.20 -9.52 0.14
C GLN A 89 -20.15 -8.34 1.12
N LEU A 90 -19.25 -7.38 0.91
CA LEU A 90 -19.09 -6.20 1.75
C LEU A 90 -19.44 -4.94 0.96
N SER A 91 -20.39 -4.17 1.49
CA SER A 91 -20.64 -2.80 1.07
C SER A 91 -19.79 -1.87 1.92
N PHE A 92 -18.93 -1.09 1.28
CA PHE A 92 -18.12 -0.08 1.94
C PHE A 92 -18.81 1.28 1.85
N PHE A 93 -18.79 2.04 2.94
CA PHE A 93 -19.37 3.37 3.02
C PHE A 93 -18.37 4.34 3.64
N TRP A 94 -18.37 5.58 3.16
CA TRP A 94 -17.65 6.70 3.79
C TRP A 94 -18.62 7.84 4.04
N GLY A 95 -19.02 7.98 5.30
CA GLY A 95 -20.20 8.77 5.64
C GLY A 95 -21.43 8.15 4.96
N GLU A 96 -22.05 8.91 4.06
CA GLU A 96 -23.24 8.50 3.31
C GLU A 96 -22.93 8.01 1.89
N GLU A 97 -21.66 8.05 1.47
CA GLU A 97 -21.24 7.68 0.12
C GLU A 97 -20.88 6.20 0.02
N ASP A 98 -21.40 5.53 -1.02
CA ASP A 98 -20.98 4.18 -1.40
C ASP A 98 -19.56 4.17 -1.96
N ILE A 99 -18.75 3.23 -1.51
CA ILE A 99 -17.37 3.04 -1.98
C ILE A 99 -17.23 1.65 -2.61
N LEU A 100 -16.54 1.61 -3.75
CA LEU A 100 -16.24 0.36 -4.42
C LEU A 100 -14.96 -0.28 -3.84
N PRO A 101 -14.96 -1.58 -3.50
CA PRO A 101 -13.72 -2.26 -3.17
C PRO A 101 -12.81 -2.36 -4.40
N CYS A 102 -11.54 -2.04 -4.21
CA CYS A 102 -10.50 -2.22 -5.22
C CYS A 102 -10.35 -3.71 -5.55
N ARG A 103 -9.95 -3.99 -6.80
CA ARG A 103 -9.76 -5.36 -7.30
C ARG A 103 -8.60 -6.08 -6.63
N ASP A 104 -7.58 -5.33 -6.25
CA ASP A 104 -6.33 -5.85 -5.71
C ASP A 104 -6.05 -5.26 -4.33
N LYS A 105 -5.43 -6.08 -3.49
CA LYS A 105 -4.86 -5.70 -2.20
C LYS A 105 -3.34 -5.69 -2.29
N TRP A 106 -2.72 -4.84 -1.48
CA TRP A 106 -1.30 -4.60 -1.54
C TRP A 106 -0.59 -5.02 -0.25
N ALA A 107 0.59 -5.59 -0.40
CA ALA A 107 1.55 -5.86 0.64
C ALA A 107 2.88 -5.17 0.29
N PHE A 108 3.30 -4.24 1.13
CA PHE A 108 4.58 -3.55 1.04
C PHE A 108 5.52 -4.09 2.10
N PHE A 109 6.70 -4.52 1.69
CA PHE A 109 7.74 -5.03 2.58
C PHE A 109 8.85 -4.01 2.64
N PHE A 110 8.98 -3.37 3.80
CA PHE A 110 10.01 -2.38 4.10
C PHE A 110 11.22 -3.07 4.72
N ALA A 111 12.42 -2.78 4.21
CA ALA A 111 13.70 -3.21 4.77
C ALA A 111 14.63 -2.00 4.86
N SER A 112 15.34 -1.82 5.98
CA SER A 112 16.45 -0.86 6.02
C SER A 112 17.56 -1.31 5.06
N SER A 113 18.09 -0.41 4.24
CA SER A 113 19.20 -0.74 3.33
C SER A 113 20.53 -0.89 4.06
N LYS A 114 20.59 -0.50 5.34
CA LYS A 114 21.75 -0.65 6.22
C LYS A 114 22.04 -2.10 6.62
N LEU A 115 21.14 -3.04 6.31
CA LEU A 115 21.29 -4.48 6.57
C LEU A 115 21.97 -5.25 5.44
N GLU A 116 22.40 -4.59 4.36
CA GLU A 116 23.18 -5.21 3.27
C GLU A 116 24.71 -4.96 3.37
N GLU A 117 25.23 -4.38 4.47
CA GLU A 117 26.68 -4.24 4.75
C GLU A 117 27.22 -5.29 5.73
#